data_AF-A0A527TXD6-F1
#
_entry.id   AF-A0A527TXD6-F1
#
_cell.length_a   1.000
_cell.length_b   1.000
_cell.length_c   1.000
_cell.angle_alpha   90.00
_cell.angle_beta   90.00
_cell.angle_gamma   90.00
#
_symmetry.space_group_name_H-M   'P 1'
#
loop_
_entity.id
_entity.type
_entity.pdbx_description
1 polymer ?
#
loop_
_entity_poly.entity_id
_entity_poly.type
_entity_poly.pdbx_seq_one_letter_code
_entity_poly.pdbx_strand_id
1 'polypeptide(L)'
;MSPSAFGPVPKAEALRRTRHEKARSPTLQTERTPDGEQALIPGVRPITTRDRLALLMDAPMRPRAAQKPLDIGLFDLGARNQLDLF
;
A
#
# COMPACT_ATOMS: atom_id res chain seq x y z
N MET A 1 -24.65 -41.70 49.24
CA MET A 1 -24.95 -41.86 47.79
C MET A 1 -25.64 -40.59 47.33
N SER A 2 -25.03 -39.91 46.36
CA SER A 2 -25.48 -38.66 45.74
C SER A 2 -26.76 -38.86 44.90
N PRO A 3 -27.52 -37.78 44.70
CA PRO A 3 -27.79 -37.31 43.33
C PRO A 3 -27.58 -35.79 43.25
N SER A 4 -26.68 -35.32 42.39
CA SER A 4 -26.84 -35.13 40.94
C SER A 4 -27.54 -33.81 40.60
N ALA A 5 -26.77 -32.92 39.99
CA ALA A 5 -27.03 -31.52 39.70
C ALA A 5 -28.27 -31.26 38.83
N PHE A 6 -29.05 -30.25 39.22
CA PHE A 6 -29.92 -29.51 38.31
C PHE A 6 -29.98 -28.04 38.77
N GLY A 7 -29.01 -27.25 38.29
CA GLY A 7 -29.10 -25.79 38.39
C GLY A 7 -29.99 -25.24 37.26
N PRO A 8 -30.69 -24.11 37.46
CA PRO A 8 -31.49 -23.52 36.39
C PRO A 8 -30.59 -23.05 35.25
N VAL A 9 -30.89 -23.52 34.03
CA VAL A 9 -30.26 -23.01 32.81
C VAL A 9 -30.71 -21.55 32.63
N PRO A 10 -29.80 -20.56 32.57
CA PRO A 10 -30.23 -19.20 32.26
C PRO A 10 -30.76 -19.17 30.82
N LYS A 11 -31.95 -18.61 30.65
CA LYS A 11 -32.58 -18.38 29.34
C LYS A 11 -31.62 -17.59 28.45
N ALA A 12 -31.05 -18.25 27.44
CA ALA A 12 -30.16 -17.64 26.45
C ALA A 12 -30.92 -16.79 25.43
N GLU A 13 -31.89 -16.00 25.89
CA GLU A 13 -32.81 -15.26 25.03
C GLU A 13 -33.12 -13.88 25.62
N ALA A 14 -32.05 -13.13 25.90
CA ALA A 14 -32.13 -11.69 26.07
C ALA A 14 -30.72 -11.12 25.95
N LEU A 15 -30.34 -10.70 24.74
CA LEU A 15 -29.76 -9.36 24.49
C LEU A 15 -29.28 -9.24 23.03
N ARG A 16 -30.14 -9.49 22.05
CA ARG A 16 -29.95 -8.94 20.69
C ARG A 16 -30.45 -7.49 20.62
N ARG A 17 -30.27 -6.72 21.69
CA ARG A 17 -30.56 -5.30 21.73
C ARG A 17 -29.28 -4.53 21.41
N THR A 18 -29.28 -4.00 20.20
CA THR A 18 -28.69 -2.70 19.85
C THR A 18 -27.19 -2.54 20.11
N ARG A 19 -26.36 -3.23 19.32
CA ARG A 19 -25.14 -2.58 18.81
C ARG A 19 -25.48 -1.83 17.53
N HIS A 20 -26.34 -0.81 17.63
CA HIS A 20 -26.08 0.40 16.88
C HIS A 20 -25.10 1.19 17.74
N GLU A 21 -23.87 0.66 17.84
CA GLU A 21 -22.75 1.49 18.18
C GLU A 21 -22.72 2.50 17.04
N LYS A 22 -23.24 3.69 17.32
CA LYS A 22 -23.21 4.83 16.42
C LYS A 22 -21.75 5.02 16.10
N ALA A 23 -21.29 4.43 15.00
CA ALA A 23 -19.95 4.63 14.49
C ALA A 23 -19.82 6.14 14.45
N ARG A 24 -18.96 6.69 15.30
CA ARG A 24 -18.66 8.11 15.29
C ARG A 24 -18.17 8.35 13.87
N SER A 25 -19.01 8.95 13.02
CA SER A 25 -18.62 9.24 11.65
C SER A 25 -17.28 9.95 11.75
N PRO A 26 -16.20 9.42 11.15
CA PRO A 26 -14.90 10.07 11.23
C PRO A 26 -15.12 11.50 10.74
N THR A 27 -14.67 12.48 11.52
CA THR A 27 -14.76 13.88 11.11
C THR A 27 -14.13 13.99 9.73
N LEU A 28 -14.88 14.56 8.77
CA LEU A 28 -14.41 14.70 7.40
C LEU A 28 -13.14 15.56 7.44
N GLN A 29 -11.99 14.93 7.19
CA GLN A 29 -10.71 15.62 7.14
C GLN A 29 -10.57 16.26 5.76
N THR A 30 -10.00 17.46 5.70
CA THR A 30 -9.74 18.18 4.44
C THR A 30 -8.27 18.57 4.32
N GLU A 31 -7.80 18.71 3.09
CA GLU A 31 -6.46 19.18 2.76
C GLU A 31 -6.54 20.23 1.65
N ARG A 32 -5.72 21.27 1.76
CA ARG A 32 -5.58 22.29 0.72
C ARG A 32 -4.68 21.80 -0.41
N THR A 33 -5.23 21.79 -1.61
CA THR A 33 -4.53 21.42 -2.86
C THR A 33 -4.49 22.61 -3.83
N PRO A 34 -3.73 22.55 -4.94
CA PRO A 34 -3.80 23.56 -5.99
C PRO A 34 -5.22 23.76 -6.57
N ASP A 35 -6.05 22.73 -6.52
CA ASP A 35 -7.45 22.76 -6.97
C ASP A 35 -8.44 23.22 -5.87
N GLY A 36 -7.94 23.57 -4.68
CA GLY A 36 -8.73 24.02 -3.53
C GLY A 36 -8.76 23.05 -2.35
N GLU A 37 -9.70 23.25 -1.42
CA GLU A 37 -9.93 22.34 -0.28
C GLU A 37 -10.54 21.02 -0.77
N GLN A 38 -9.83 19.91 -0.58
CA GLN A 38 -10.28 18.57 -0.95
C GLN A 38 -10.50 17.71 0.30
N ALA A 39 -11.54 16.87 0.29
CA ALA A 39 -11.81 15.94 1.37
C ALA A 39 -10.92 14.70 1.26
N LEU A 40 -10.40 14.24 2.40
CA LEU A 40 -9.65 13.00 2.48
C LEU A 40 -10.60 11.81 2.56
N ILE A 41 -10.21 10.70 1.92
CA ILE A 41 -10.95 9.45 2.00
C ILE A 41 -10.81 8.87 3.42
N PRO A 42 -11.92 8.60 4.13
CA PRO A 42 -11.86 8.02 5.47
C PRO A 42 -11.08 6.71 5.51
N GLY A 43 -10.20 6.57 6.50
CA GLY A 43 -9.37 5.37 6.68
C GLY A 43 -8.15 5.28 5.77
N VAL A 44 -7.96 6.22 4.85
CA VAL A 44 -6.77 6.29 3.98
C VAL A 44 -5.84 7.38 4.49
N ARG A 45 -4.58 7.03 4.77
CA ARG A 45 -3.56 8.01 5.14
C ARG A 45 -3.02 8.70 3.87
N PRO A 46 -3.02 10.03 3.79
CA PRO A 46 -2.41 10.75 2.67
C PRO A 46 -0.91 10.45 2.55
N ILE A 47 -0.40 10.47 1.31
CA ILE A 47 1.03 10.33 1.04
C ILE A 47 1.67 11.70 1.15
N THR A 48 2.56 11.87 2.12
CA THR A 48 3.28 13.11 2.36
C THR A 48 4.51 13.26 1.46
N THR A 49 5.07 14.46 1.40
CA THR A 49 6.37 14.70 0.75
C THR A 49 7.48 13.85 1.37
N ARG A 50 7.47 13.70 2.70
CA ARG A 50 8.40 12.82 3.42
C ARG A 50 8.29 11.37 2.97
N ASP A 51 7.08 10.83 2.82
CA ASP A 51 6.87 9.46 2.35
C ASP A 51 7.45 9.26 0.95
N ARG A 52 7.22 10.23 0.05
CA ARG A 52 7.78 10.19 -1.32
C ARG A 52 9.31 10.24 -1.32
N LEU A 53 9.92 11.06 -0.46
CA LEU A 53 11.37 11.17 -0.35
C LEU A 53 12.00 9.90 0.22
N ALA A 54 11.40 9.32 1.27
CA ALA A 54 11.87 8.07 1.84
C ALA A 54 11.87 6.95 0.78
N LEU A 55 10.79 6.84 0.00
CA LEU A 55 10.71 5.88 -1.11
C LEU A 55 11.82 6.09 -2.15
N LEU A 56 12.17 7.34 -2.47
CA LEU A 56 13.25 7.64 -3.42
C LEU A 56 14.64 7.35 -2.87
N MET A 57 14.85 7.51 -1.56
CA MET A 57 16.12 7.20 -0.90
C MET A 57 16.38 5.69 -0.86
N ASP A 58 15.32 4.89 -0.69
CA ASP A 58 15.41 3.43 -0.67
C ASP A 58 15.43 2.82 -2.08
N ALA A 59 15.07 3.60 -3.11
CA ALA A 59 15.06 3.13 -4.50
C ALA A 59 16.49 2.99 -5.07
N PRO A 60 16.71 2.05 -6.01
CA PRO A 60 17.96 2.00 -6.76
C PRO A 60 18.25 3.33 -7.47
N MET A 61 19.54 3.64 -7.61
CA MET A 61 19.96 4.81 -8.37
C MET A 61 19.39 4.76 -9.80
N ARG A 62 18.69 5.83 -10.19
CA ARG A 62 18.18 5.97 -11.55
C ARG A 62 19.35 6.13 -12.54
N PRO A 63 19.26 5.53 -13.73
CA PRO A 63 20.27 5.72 -14.77
C PRO A 63 20.35 7.20 -15.16
N ARG A 64 21.56 7.73 -15.29
CA ARG A 64 21.82 9.13 -15.67
C ARG A 64 21.79 9.37 -17.17
N ALA A 65 21.80 8.30 -17.96
CA ALA A 65 21.74 8.30 -19.41
C ALA A 65 20.86 7.14 -19.88
N ALA A 66 20.41 7.19 -21.14
CA ALA A 66 19.70 6.06 -21.73
C ALA A 66 20.56 4.79 -21.65
N GLN A 67 19.96 3.70 -21.20
CA GLN A 67 20.62 2.40 -21.22
C GLN A 67 20.89 2.02 -22.68
N LYS A 68 22.15 1.74 -22.98
CA LYS A 68 22.56 1.24 -24.29
C LYS A 68 21.94 -0.15 -24.52
N PRO A 69 21.51 -0.47 -25.75
CA PRO A 69 21.12 -1.81 -26.14
C PRO A 69 22.19 -2.86 -25.75
N LEU A 70 21.77 -4.07 -25.40
CA LEU A 70 22.66 -5.12 -24.87
C LEU A 70 23.53 -5.78 -25.96
N ASP A 71 23.26 -5.47 -27.22
CA ASP A 71 23.96 -5.93 -28.42
C ASP A 71 25.08 -4.99 -28.88
N ILE A 72 25.31 -3.87 -28.17
CA ILE A 72 26.42 -2.95 -28.43
C ILE A 72 27.47 -3.01 -27.29
N GLY A 73 28.69 -3.45 -27.62
CA GLY A 73 29.76 -3.63 -26.64
C GLY A 73 30.94 -4.44 -27.19
N LEU A 74 31.80 -4.96 -26.31
CA LEU A 74 33.00 -5.74 -26.67
C LEU A 74 32.68 -7.07 -27.41
N PHE A 75 31.43 -7.52 -27.33
CA PHE A 75 30.91 -8.72 -28.02
C PHE A 75 29.66 -8.37 -28.82
N ASP A 76 29.68 -7.20 -29.45
CA ASP A 76 28.62 -6.79 -30.36
C ASP A 76 28.43 -7.84 -31.45
N LEU A 77 27.18 -8.27 -31.65
CA LEU A 77 26.83 -9.24 -32.69
C LEU A 77 27.24 -8.72 -34.10
N GLY A 78 27.47 -7.41 -34.24
CA GLY A 78 27.98 -6.75 -35.44
C GLY A 78 29.49 -6.86 -35.68
N ALA A 79 30.33 -7.09 -34.65
CA ALA A 79 31.78 -7.25 -34.84
C ALA A 79 32.14 -8.52 -35.62
N ARG A 80 31.24 -9.52 -35.68
CA ARG A 80 31.45 -10.71 -36.50
C ARG A 80 31.46 -10.44 -38.01
N ASN A 81 30.99 -9.28 -38.46
CA ASN A 81 31.06 -8.84 -39.87
C ASN A 81 32.23 -7.88 -40.14
N GLN A 82 33.09 -7.63 -39.17
CA GLN A 82 34.32 -6.87 -39.38
C GLN A 82 35.34 -7.80 -40.06
N LEU A 83 35.25 -7.92 -41.38
CA LEU A 83 36.33 -8.49 -42.16
C LEU A 83 37.57 -7.62 -41.90
N ASP A 84 38.63 -8.22 -41.35
CA ASP A 84 39.97 -7.63 -41.34
C ASP A 84 40.34 -7.32 -42.80
N LEU A 85 40.14 -6.07 -43.20
CA LEU A 85 40.76 -5.54 -44.40
C LEU A 85 42.17 -5.16 -43.98
N PHE A 86 43.13 -5.95 -44.44
CA PHE A 86 44.52 -5.51 -44.59
C PHE A 86 44.59 -4.10 -45.20
#